data_AF-U2QR70-F1
#
_entry.id   AF-U2QR70-F1
#
_cell.length_a   1.000
_cell.length_b   1.000
_cell.length_c   1.000
_cell.angle_alpha   90.00
_cell.angle_beta   90.00
_cell.angle_gamma   90.00
#
_symmetry.space_group_name_H-M   'P 1'
#
loop_
_entity.id
_entity.type
_entity.pdbx_description
1 polymer ?
#
loop_
_entity_poly.entity_id
_entity_poly.type
_entity_poly.pdbx_seq_one_letter_code
_entity_poly.pdbx_strand_id
1 'polypeptide(L)'
;MGLGPSIKMTTLHHYRCPLVEVATKDSDIEIVGIIVSGVSESYDDKVYSAKRVGDIAKTLQVDGALVAIDGWGNHHIDFVNIIENLGKNDISSIGLSFIGLQGRLVCTNQYIDCIIDTNKGTTGYESCMVGENNLTDYDAKKAVAILKNKLSKRQRLNNINSNKELRVGKLTKKVFTINEVAFGEKTELINNKLIIRKNIARTFISFDKRIKQIKVNIIKPHEHNIFVNSNLDCMPIACKYSGELGEGITHELDGVTVMITGVEIGTGYQPANIGSSEGVLKDRVYFDRAGTPGTSDYIIHIDFSFFDGEGRTADGVIGAHRLVDLIVQEIRDVLVKVDNIPYKKYEYYDVRKPDKAKVVIVKIVSGLGNMYDTVLFPLEPGGILGGRNIRDSRNLPYVISVNQCRDGVIHSLL
;
A
#
# COMPACT_ATOMS: atom_id res chain seq x y z
N MET A 1 20.76 2.54 2.72
CA MET A 1 19.39 2.96 2.39
C MET A 1 18.49 1.78 2.67
N GLY A 2 17.36 1.97 3.36
CA GLY A 2 16.57 0.84 3.85
C GLY A 2 15.11 0.89 3.48
N LEU A 3 14.69 -0.12 2.74
CA LEU A 3 13.34 -0.66 2.79
C LEU A 3 13.47 -2.05 3.42
N GLY A 4 13.03 -2.15 4.67
CA GLY A 4 13.03 -3.41 5.40
C GLY A 4 11.61 -3.96 5.56
N PRO A 5 11.46 -5.27 5.80
CA PRO A 5 10.15 -5.89 5.87
C PRO A 5 9.19 -5.21 6.87
N SER A 6 9.66 -4.75 8.03
CA SER A 6 8.77 -4.30 9.10
C SER A 6 8.08 -2.97 8.88
N ILE A 7 8.66 -2.12 8.03
CA ILE A 7 8.11 -0.81 7.67
C ILE A 7 7.31 -0.86 6.37
N LYS A 8 7.52 -1.90 5.56
CA LYS A 8 6.98 -2.03 4.21
C LYS A 8 5.49 -1.76 4.17
N MET A 9 5.07 -0.83 3.32
CA MET A 9 3.67 -0.63 2.99
C MET A 9 3.29 -1.52 1.81
N THR A 10 2.85 -2.74 2.11
CA THR A 10 2.32 -3.69 1.10
C THR A 10 1.15 -3.08 0.30
N THR A 11 0.79 -3.71 -0.82
CA THR A 11 -0.41 -3.34 -1.58
C THR A 11 -1.65 -3.33 -0.68
N LEU A 12 -1.76 -4.28 0.24
CA LEU A 12 -2.83 -4.33 1.24
C LEU A 12 -2.81 -3.11 2.17
N HIS A 13 -1.62 -2.64 2.58
CA HIS A 13 -1.47 -1.44 3.41
C HIS A 13 -2.02 -0.22 2.69
N HIS A 14 -1.71 -0.09 1.40
CA HIS A 14 -2.21 1.02 0.59
C HIS A 14 -3.72 0.93 0.34
N TYR A 15 -4.23 -0.28 0.12
CA TYR A 15 -5.67 -0.55 -0.01
C TYR A 15 -6.46 -0.23 1.27
N ARG A 16 -5.88 -0.55 2.43
CA ARG A 16 -6.43 -0.31 3.78
C ARG A 16 -5.80 0.91 4.46
N CYS A 17 -5.39 1.92 3.69
CA CYS A 17 -4.52 3.00 4.18
C CYS A 17 -5.11 3.72 5.42
N PRO A 18 -4.47 3.61 6.60
CA PRO A 18 -5.00 4.20 7.83
C PRO A 18 -5.10 5.72 7.78
N LEU A 19 -4.17 6.37 7.09
CA LEU A 19 -4.14 7.82 6.95
C LEU A 19 -5.35 8.32 6.15
N VAL A 20 -5.71 7.61 5.07
CA VAL A 20 -6.92 7.89 4.29
C VAL A 20 -8.16 7.67 5.15
N GLU A 21 -8.22 6.56 5.88
CA GLU A 21 -9.40 6.21 6.65
C GLU A 21 -9.69 7.18 7.80
N VAL A 22 -8.65 7.59 8.52
CA VAL A 22 -8.77 8.55 9.62
C VAL A 22 -9.03 9.96 9.10
N ALA A 23 -8.25 10.43 8.12
CA ALA A 23 -8.30 11.84 7.71
C ALA A 23 -9.60 12.20 6.99
N THR A 24 -10.20 11.26 6.26
CA THR A 24 -11.46 11.50 5.51
C THR A 24 -12.70 11.51 6.40
N LYS A 25 -12.62 10.93 7.61
CA LYS A 25 -13.69 10.99 8.62
C LYS A 25 -13.66 12.26 9.47
N ASP A 26 -12.59 13.05 9.42
CA ASP A 26 -12.48 14.27 10.20
C ASP A 26 -13.36 15.37 9.60
N SER A 27 -14.22 15.99 10.42
CA SER A 27 -15.18 17.01 9.99
C SER A 27 -14.57 18.37 9.70
N ASP A 28 -13.37 18.65 10.23
CA ASP A 28 -12.80 20.00 10.27
C ASP A 28 -11.80 20.26 9.14
N ILE A 29 -11.45 19.23 8.38
CA ILE A 29 -10.56 19.30 7.22
C ILE A 29 -11.22 18.70 5.97
N GLU A 30 -10.82 19.23 4.82
CA GLU A 30 -11.10 18.66 3.49
C GLU A 30 -9.87 17.92 2.99
N ILE A 31 -10.00 16.64 2.64
CA ILE A 31 -8.93 15.93 1.92
C ILE A 31 -9.12 16.15 0.43
N VAL A 32 -8.29 17.02 -0.16
CA VAL A 32 -8.44 17.41 -1.57
C VAL A 32 -7.90 16.37 -2.56
N GLY A 33 -7.11 15.41 -2.06
CA GLY A 33 -6.52 14.35 -2.86
C GLY A 33 -5.29 13.76 -2.18
N ILE A 34 -4.63 12.85 -2.91
CA ILE A 34 -3.38 12.23 -2.48
C ILE A 34 -2.34 12.46 -3.58
N ILE A 35 -1.16 12.95 -3.19
CA ILE A 35 0.00 13.06 -4.08
C ILE A 35 0.88 11.83 -3.82
N VAL A 36 1.02 10.96 -4.81
CA VAL A 36 1.90 9.79 -4.76
C VAL A 36 3.20 10.15 -5.44
N SER A 37 4.32 10.13 -4.71
CA SER A 37 5.66 10.47 -5.23
C SER A 37 6.59 9.28 -5.08
N GLY A 38 7.32 8.91 -6.13
CA GLY A 38 8.32 7.85 -6.05
C GLY A 38 9.61 8.36 -5.40
N VAL A 39 10.30 7.51 -4.65
CA VAL A 39 11.71 7.75 -4.28
C VAL A 39 12.63 7.50 -5.46
N SER A 40 13.63 8.36 -5.64
CA SER A 40 14.68 8.15 -6.65
C SER A 40 16.01 7.74 -6.01
N GLU A 41 16.86 7.03 -6.75
CA GLU A 41 18.28 6.90 -6.39
C GLU A 41 19.05 8.21 -6.66
N SER A 42 18.72 8.89 -7.77
CA SER A 42 19.39 10.11 -8.21
C SER A 42 18.95 11.31 -7.37
N TYR A 43 19.90 11.99 -6.73
CA TYR A 43 19.63 13.18 -5.91
C TYR A 43 18.91 14.29 -6.69
N ASP A 44 19.32 14.56 -7.93
CA ASP A 44 18.70 15.60 -8.77
C ASP A 44 17.23 15.30 -9.02
N ASP A 45 16.88 14.03 -9.23
CA ASP A 45 15.49 13.60 -9.39
C ASP A 45 14.71 13.72 -8.08
N LYS A 46 15.33 13.45 -6.92
CA LYS A 46 14.70 13.65 -5.59
C LYS A 46 14.29 15.12 -5.41
N VAL A 47 15.21 16.05 -5.70
CA VAL A 47 14.97 17.50 -5.60
C VAL A 47 13.91 17.94 -6.61
N TYR A 48 14.01 17.44 -7.84
CA TYR A 48 13.08 17.78 -8.91
C TYR A 48 11.65 17.35 -8.57
N SER A 49 11.44 16.08 -8.20
CA SER A 49 10.13 15.53 -7.83
C SER A 49 9.57 16.20 -6.59
N ALA A 50 10.39 16.47 -5.58
CA ALA A 50 9.97 17.21 -4.39
C ALA A 50 9.44 18.63 -4.72
N LYS A 51 10.10 19.33 -5.65
CA LYS A 51 9.62 20.62 -6.13
C LYS A 51 8.27 20.48 -6.87
N ARG A 52 8.08 19.42 -7.67
CA ARG A 52 6.80 19.16 -8.33
C ARG A 52 5.68 18.92 -7.31
N VAL A 53 5.94 18.18 -6.22
CA VAL A 53 4.98 18.00 -5.12
C VAL A 53 4.58 19.34 -4.50
N GLY A 54 5.55 20.21 -4.20
CA GLY A 54 5.28 21.56 -3.68
C GLY A 54 4.44 22.42 -4.63
N ASP A 55 4.76 22.40 -5.93
CA ASP A 55 4.01 23.15 -6.95
C ASP A 55 2.57 22.65 -7.10
N ILE A 56 2.35 21.32 -7.08
CA ILE A 56 1.01 20.72 -7.08
C ILE A 56 0.23 21.16 -5.84
N ALA A 57 0.82 20.99 -4.65
CA ALA A 57 0.18 21.35 -3.39
C ALA A 57 -0.22 22.83 -3.35
N LYS A 58 0.68 23.73 -3.79
CA LYS A 58 0.40 25.16 -3.94
C LYS A 58 -0.75 25.42 -4.91
N THR A 59 -0.75 24.75 -6.07
CA THR A 59 -1.79 24.91 -7.10
C THR A 59 -3.15 24.46 -6.60
N LEU A 60 -3.19 23.40 -5.80
CA LEU A 60 -4.39 22.92 -5.11
C LEU A 60 -4.84 23.83 -3.94
N GLN A 61 -4.06 24.86 -3.63
CA GLN A 61 -4.29 25.82 -2.54
C GLN A 61 -4.48 25.11 -1.20
N VAL A 62 -3.60 24.15 -0.89
CA VAL A 62 -3.68 23.39 0.36
C VAL A 62 -3.14 24.21 1.52
N ASP A 63 -3.78 24.08 2.68
CA ASP A 63 -3.35 24.70 3.92
C ASP A 63 -2.36 23.82 4.69
N GLY A 64 -2.53 22.49 4.56
CA GLY A 64 -1.74 21.50 5.26
C GLY A 64 -1.47 20.21 4.48
N ALA A 65 -0.50 19.43 4.95
CA ALA A 65 -0.10 18.17 4.36
C ALA A 65 0.22 17.10 5.42
N LEU A 66 -0.22 15.87 5.17
CA LEU A 66 0.19 14.68 5.92
C LEU A 66 1.17 13.90 5.02
N VAL A 67 2.45 13.86 5.38
CA VAL A 67 3.51 13.28 4.54
C VAL A 67 3.95 11.96 5.13
N ALA A 68 3.63 10.84 4.46
CA ALA A 68 4.01 9.50 4.88
C ALA A 68 5.01 8.90 3.89
N ILE A 69 6.05 8.22 4.40
CA ILE A 69 7.07 7.57 3.58
C ILE A 69 7.17 6.08 3.87
N ASP A 70 7.28 5.29 2.80
CA ASP A 70 7.66 3.89 2.82
C ASP A 70 9.18 3.77 2.62
N GLY A 71 9.96 3.95 3.69
CA GLY A 71 11.43 3.86 3.63
C GLY A 71 12.17 4.79 4.59
N TRP A 72 13.48 4.56 4.73
CA TRP A 72 14.37 5.38 5.58
C TRP A 72 15.80 5.47 5.04
N GLY A 73 16.62 6.29 5.71
CA GLY A 73 18.02 6.52 5.32
C GLY A 73 18.05 7.46 4.11
N ASN A 74 18.63 7.03 2.98
CA ASN A 74 18.68 7.87 1.78
C ASN A 74 17.29 8.24 1.22
N HIS A 75 16.24 7.45 1.52
CA HIS A 75 14.86 7.80 1.18
C HIS A 75 14.34 9.01 1.98
N HIS A 76 14.92 9.29 3.16
CA HIS A 76 14.56 10.48 3.92
C HIS A 76 14.99 11.78 3.23
N ILE A 77 15.89 11.73 2.26
CA ILE A 77 16.22 12.91 1.44
C ILE A 77 14.97 13.36 0.67
N ASP A 78 14.22 12.43 0.04
CA ASP A 78 12.97 12.75 -0.65
C ASP A 78 11.95 13.34 0.33
N PHE A 79 11.77 12.70 1.48
CA PHE A 79 10.86 13.14 2.55
C PHE A 79 11.17 14.55 3.04
N VAL A 80 12.44 14.82 3.34
CA VAL A 80 12.90 16.11 3.85
C VAL A 80 12.76 17.20 2.79
N ASN A 81 13.09 16.91 1.53
CA ASN A 81 12.93 17.86 0.42
C ASN A 81 11.46 18.16 0.11
N ILE A 82 10.57 17.16 0.19
CA ILE A 82 9.13 17.36 0.01
C ILE A 82 8.59 18.30 1.10
N ILE A 83 8.92 18.05 2.36
CA ILE A 83 8.50 18.90 3.48
C ILE A 83 9.09 20.32 3.32
N GLU A 84 10.33 20.45 2.84
CA GLU A 84 10.94 21.75 2.56
C GLU A 84 10.14 22.53 1.50
N ASN A 85 9.78 21.88 0.40
CA ASN A 85 9.05 22.53 -0.69
C ASN A 85 7.61 22.88 -0.30
N LEU A 86 6.97 22.08 0.56
CA LEU A 86 5.70 22.43 1.19
C LEU A 86 5.87 23.67 2.08
N GLY A 87 6.88 23.69 2.93
CA GLY A 87 7.18 24.81 3.83
C GLY A 87 7.52 26.11 3.11
N LYS A 88 8.27 26.05 2.00
CA LYS A 88 8.55 27.21 1.12
C LYS A 88 7.30 27.80 0.47
N ASN A 89 6.25 26.99 0.30
CA ASN A 89 4.94 27.43 -0.17
C ASN A 89 3.97 27.75 0.99
N ASP A 90 4.50 27.89 2.20
CA ASP A 90 3.75 28.17 3.42
C ASP A 90 2.65 27.15 3.71
N ILE A 91 2.92 25.86 3.48
CA ILE A 91 2.01 24.75 3.77
C ILE A 91 2.49 24.05 5.04
N SER A 92 1.59 23.85 6.02
CA SER A 92 1.95 23.17 7.26
C SER A 92 1.99 21.66 7.06
N SER A 93 3.07 20.98 7.44
CA SER A 93 3.17 19.52 7.29
C SER A 93 3.33 18.79 8.62
N ILE A 94 2.85 17.55 8.66
CA ILE A 94 3.22 16.53 9.64
C ILE A 94 3.84 15.35 8.91
N GLY A 95 5.06 15.01 9.29
CA GLY A 95 5.75 13.83 8.76
C GLY A 95 5.35 12.56 9.50
N LEU A 96 5.25 11.44 8.79
CA LEU A 96 5.07 10.10 9.35
C LEU A 96 6.13 9.18 8.73
N SER A 97 7.01 8.64 9.56
CA SER A 97 8.12 7.81 9.11
C SER A 97 8.56 6.87 10.22
N PHE A 98 9.15 5.74 9.84
CA PHE A 98 9.99 4.99 10.76
C PHE A 98 11.25 5.81 11.08
N ILE A 99 11.47 6.12 12.35
CA ILE A 99 12.68 6.78 12.85
C ILE A 99 13.44 5.83 13.77
N GLY A 100 12.85 5.42 14.91
CA GLY A 100 13.49 4.51 15.85
C GLY A 100 14.92 4.93 16.24
N LEU A 101 15.81 3.96 16.46
CA LEU A 101 17.25 4.19 16.64
C LEU A 101 18.02 4.12 15.32
N GLN A 102 17.55 3.32 14.35
CA GLN A 102 18.23 3.04 13.08
C GLN A 102 17.87 4.02 11.95
N GLY A 103 16.60 4.43 11.87
CA GLY A 103 16.05 5.29 10.82
C GLY A 103 16.22 6.79 11.09
N ARG A 104 17.30 7.21 11.76
CA ARG A 104 17.56 8.64 11.98
C ARG A 104 17.65 9.36 10.64
N LEU A 105 17.09 10.57 10.59
CA LEU A 105 17.14 11.39 9.39
C LEU A 105 18.58 11.66 8.97
N VAL A 106 18.89 11.36 7.70
CA VAL A 106 20.21 11.62 7.11
C VAL A 106 20.45 13.09 6.80
N CYS A 107 19.38 13.87 6.71
CA CYS A 107 19.40 15.32 6.52
C CYS A 107 18.18 15.95 7.22
N THR A 108 18.23 17.25 7.45
CA THR A 108 17.10 17.99 8.03
C THR A 108 17.09 19.42 7.50
N ASN A 109 15.99 20.14 7.72
CA ASN A 109 15.87 21.56 7.43
C ASN A 109 14.91 22.21 8.44
N GLN A 110 14.77 23.54 8.38
CA GLN A 110 13.94 24.31 9.31
C GLN A 110 12.44 23.99 9.27
N TYR A 111 11.96 23.31 8.22
CA TYR A 111 10.55 22.92 8.07
C TYR A 111 10.25 21.53 8.64
N ILE A 112 11.28 20.76 9.03
CA ILE A 112 11.13 19.49 9.75
C ILE A 112 10.98 19.78 11.25
N ASP A 113 9.77 20.16 11.65
CA ASP A 113 9.44 20.55 13.02
C ASP A 113 8.61 19.50 13.78
N CYS A 114 7.97 18.54 13.07
CA CYS A 114 7.18 17.48 13.68
C CYS A 114 7.14 16.21 12.82
N ILE A 115 7.56 15.09 13.41
CA ILE A 115 7.48 13.75 12.83
C ILE A 115 6.79 12.82 13.84
N ILE A 116 5.79 12.07 13.39
CA ILE A 116 5.27 10.91 14.09
C ILE A 116 6.16 9.72 13.73
N ASP A 117 6.91 9.24 14.72
CA ASP A 117 7.70 8.02 14.59
C ASP A 117 6.78 6.80 14.52
N THR A 118 6.90 6.02 13.46
CA THR A 118 6.16 4.78 13.27
C THR A 118 6.89 3.55 13.80
N ASN A 119 8.02 3.67 14.50
CA ASN A 119 8.64 2.56 15.21
C ASN A 119 7.76 2.06 16.38
N LYS A 120 7.39 0.78 16.34
CA LYS A 120 6.68 0.02 17.39
C LYS A 120 7.60 -0.99 18.07
N GLY A 121 8.67 -1.40 17.38
CA GLY A 121 9.67 -2.32 17.92
C GLY A 121 10.39 -1.74 19.14
N THR A 122 10.66 -2.60 20.12
CA THR A 122 11.32 -2.21 21.39
C THR A 122 12.81 -1.92 21.22
N THR A 123 13.44 -2.49 20.19
CA THR A 123 14.86 -2.29 19.90
C THR A 123 15.13 -0.97 19.18
N GLY A 124 14.13 -0.40 18.50
CA GLY A 124 14.31 0.75 17.59
C GLY A 124 15.02 0.42 16.28
N TYR A 125 15.23 -0.86 15.97
CA TYR A 125 15.81 -1.34 14.72
C TYR A 125 14.76 -2.00 13.84
N GLU A 126 15.03 -2.06 12.55
CA GLU A 126 14.28 -2.91 11.61
C GLU A 126 14.35 -4.37 12.09
N SER A 127 13.19 -5.02 12.17
CA SER A 127 13.00 -6.32 12.83
C SER A 127 12.83 -7.49 11.87
N CYS A 128 12.78 -7.20 10.56
CA CYS A 128 12.42 -8.12 9.50
C CYS A 128 11.02 -8.77 9.67
N MET A 129 10.16 -8.21 10.54
CA MET A 129 8.80 -8.70 10.77
C MET A 129 7.78 -7.84 10.02
N VAL A 130 7.24 -8.34 8.92
CA VAL A 130 6.31 -7.61 8.05
C VAL A 130 5.14 -7.05 8.86
N GLY A 131 4.92 -5.74 8.76
CA GLY A 131 3.80 -5.06 9.39
C GLY A 131 4.04 -4.55 10.82
N GLU A 132 5.13 -4.89 11.50
CA GLU A 132 5.37 -4.44 12.89
C GLU A 132 5.40 -2.91 13.00
N ASN A 133 6.13 -2.24 12.11
CA ASN A 133 6.36 -0.79 12.11
C ASN A 133 5.49 -0.05 11.09
N ASN A 134 4.44 -0.68 10.58
CA ASN A 134 3.45 -0.03 9.73
C ASN A 134 2.81 1.18 10.44
N LEU A 135 2.46 2.18 9.64
CA LEU A 135 1.57 3.26 10.06
C LEU A 135 0.23 2.67 10.49
N THR A 136 -0.27 3.09 11.65
CA THR A 136 -1.55 2.63 12.22
C THR A 136 -2.59 3.74 12.27
N ASP A 137 -3.86 3.40 12.51
CA ASP A 137 -4.93 4.36 12.79
C ASP A 137 -4.57 5.32 13.93
N TYR A 138 -3.83 4.84 14.94
CA TYR A 138 -3.41 5.66 16.07
C TYR A 138 -2.38 6.71 15.66
N ASP A 139 -1.41 6.33 14.81
CA ASP A 139 -0.43 7.27 14.25
C ASP A 139 -1.11 8.32 13.37
N ALA A 140 -2.05 7.89 12.53
CA ALA A 140 -2.85 8.78 11.69
C ALA A 140 -3.70 9.75 12.51
N LYS A 141 -4.35 9.29 13.59
CA LYS A 141 -5.12 10.15 14.52
C LYS A 141 -4.24 11.22 15.15
N LYS A 142 -3.03 10.85 15.62
CA LYS A 142 -2.06 11.82 16.14
C LYS A 142 -1.68 12.85 15.08
N ALA A 143 -1.35 12.39 13.87
CA ALA A 143 -0.91 13.29 12.81
C ALA A 143 -2.00 14.29 12.40
N VAL A 144 -3.25 13.83 12.24
CA VAL A 144 -4.40 14.71 11.95
C VAL A 144 -4.61 15.71 13.09
N ALA A 145 -4.58 15.28 14.34
CA ALA A 145 -4.78 16.16 15.50
C ALA A 145 -3.69 17.24 15.60
N ILE A 146 -2.42 16.88 15.41
CA ILE A 146 -1.31 17.83 15.47
C ILE A 146 -1.35 18.79 14.27
N LEU A 147 -1.68 18.30 13.07
CA LEU A 147 -1.85 19.16 11.91
C LEU A 147 -2.94 20.20 12.15
N LYS A 148 -4.11 19.79 12.66
CA LYS A 148 -5.20 20.72 13.03
C LYS A 148 -4.75 21.78 14.02
N ASN A 149 -3.98 21.39 15.05
CA ASN A 149 -3.41 22.35 16.00
C ASN A 149 -2.47 23.36 15.31
N LYS A 150 -1.61 22.92 14.39
CA LYS A 150 -0.75 23.84 13.60
C LYS A 150 -1.59 24.79 12.73
N LEU A 151 -2.60 24.28 12.05
CA LEU A 151 -3.50 25.08 11.21
C LEU A 151 -4.28 26.11 12.05
N SER A 152 -4.76 25.72 13.24
CA SER A 152 -5.45 26.63 14.16
C SER A 152 -4.54 27.78 14.63
N LYS A 153 -3.29 27.49 15.03
CA LYS A 153 -2.31 28.53 15.41
C LYS A 153 -2.00 29.51 14.29
N ARG A 154 -2.11 29.07 13.03
CA ARG A 154 -1.94 29.90 11.83
C ARG A 154 -3.24 30.55 11.34
N GLN A 155 -4.34 30.42 12.09
CA GLN A 155 -5.67 30.93 11.73
C GLN A 155 -6.18 30.39 10.38
N ARG A 156 -5.80 29.15 10.03
CA ARG A 156 -6.25 28.44 8.81
C ARG A 156 -7.24 27.32 9.07
N LEU A 157 -7.50 27.00 10.34
CA LEU A 157 -8.56 26.08 10.69
C LEU A 157 -9.83 26.89 10.96
N ASN A 158 -10.80 26.78 10.04
CA ASN A 158 -12.07 27.48 10.15
C ASN A 158 -13.03 26.71 11.07
N ASN A 159 -13.41 27.32 12.20
CA ASN A 159 -14.46 26.82 13.09
C ASN A 159 -15.87 27.16 12.59
N ILE A 160 -16.06 27.21 11.26
CA ILE A 160 -17.38 27.46 10.69
C ILE A 160 -18.21 26.19 10.88
N ASN A 161 -19.34 26.30 11.57
CA ASN A 161 -20.39 25.28 11.60
C ASN A 161 -21.13 25.24 10.26
N SER A 162 -20.39 24.94 9.19
CA SER A 162 -20.90 24.67 7.85
C SER A 162 -20.81 23.17 7.61
N ASN A 163 -21.97 22.54 7.43
CA ASN A 163 -22.09 21.15 7.00
C ASN A 163 -22.22 21.06 5.47
N LYS A 164 -21.71 22.05 4.72
CA LYS A 164 -21.79 22.06 3.25
C LYS A 164 -20.79 21.06 2.67
N GLU A 165 -21.22 19.80 2.64
CA GLU A 165 -20.51 18.70 2.00
C GLU A 165 -21.01 18.50 0.57
N LEU A 166 -20.09 18.57 -0.39
CA LEU A 166 -20.38 18.27 -1.79
C LEU A 166 -19.78 16.91 -2.13
N ARG A 167 -20.64 15.94 -2.44
CA ARG A 167 -20.23 14.62 -2.91
C ARG A 167 -19.91 14.70 -4.41
N VAL A 168 -18.66 14.44 -4.79
CA VAL A 168 -18.19 14.57 -6.18
C VAL A 168 -17.88 13.23 -6.85
N GLY A 169 -17.68 12.17 -6.08
CA GLY A 169 -17.44 10.81 -6.58
C GLY A 169 -18.05 9.79 -5.61
N LYS A 170 -18.39 8.60 -6.12
CA LYS A 170 -18.93 7.50 -5.32
C LYS A 170 -18.26 6.18 -5.70
N LEU A 171 -17.68 5.53 -4.70
CA LEU A 171 -17.23 4.15 -4.76
C LEU A 171 -18.13 3.28 -3.88
N THR A 172 -18.65 2.19 -4.43
CA THR A 172 -19.38 1.17 -3.67
C THR A 172 -18.54 -0.09 -3.59
N LYS A 173 -18.23 -0.55 -2.38
CA LYS A 173 -17.64 -1.88 -2.16
C LYS A 173 -18.70 -2.86 -1.70
N LYS A 174 -18.84 -3.97 -2.41
CA LYS A 174 -19.58 -5.16 -1.97
C LYS A 174 -18.58 -6.18 -1.47
N VAL A 175 -18.62 -6.44 -0.17
CA VAL A 175 -17.64 -7.28 0.52
C VAL A 175 -18.28 -8.63 0.86
N PHE A 176 -17.76 -9.69 0.27
CA PHE A 176 -18.24 -11.06 0.41
C PHE A 176 -17.34 -11.81 1.39
N THR A 177 -17.87 -12.15 2.56
CA THR A 177 -17.10 -12.84 3.60
C THR A 177 -16.94 -14.33 3.26
N ILE A 178 -15.69 -14.79 3.25
CA ILE A 178 -15.28 -16.17 3.03
C ILE A 178 -15.00 -16.85 4.37
N ASN A 179 -15.59 -18.02 4.56
CA ASN A 179 -15.45 -18.81 5.79
C ASN A 179 -14.58 -20.07 5.58
N GLU A 180 -14.40 -20.48 4.32
CA GLU A 180 -13.60 -21.66 3.98
C GLU A 180 -12.91 -21.45 2.63
N VAL A 181 -11.62 -21.80 2.56
CA VAL A 181 -10.87 -21.88 1.30
C VAL A 181 -10.34 -23.29 1.13
N ALA A 182 -10.57 -23.89 -0.04
CA ALA A 182 -10.14 -25.25 -0.34
C ALA A 182 -9.70 -25.41 -1.80
N PHE A 183 -8.92 -26.46 -2.10
CA PHE A 183 -8.62 -26.82 -3.49
C PHE A 183 -9.71 -27.74 -4.08
N GLY A 184 -10.03 -27.55 -5.35
CA GLY A 184 -10.99 -28.36 -6.12
C GLY A 184 -10.65 -28.48 -7.60
N GLU A 185 -11.55 -29.04 -8.39
CA GLU A 185 -11.31 -29.29 -9.84
C GLU A 185 -11.44 -28.01 -10.70
N LYS A 186 -12.17 -27.00 -10.21
CA LYS A 186 -12.32 -25.70 -10.85
C LYS A 186 -12.40 -24.61 -9.79
N THR A 187 -12.09 -23.37 -10.18
CA THR A 187 -12.23 -22.21 -9.30
C THR A 187 -13.69 -21.80 -9.27
N GLU A 188 -14.28 -21.69 -8.07
CA GLU A 188 -15.67 -21.29 -7.88
C GLU A 188 -15.91 -20.70 -6.49
N LEU A 189 -16.96 -19.89 -6.37
CA LEU A 189 -17.40 -19.28 -5.12
C LEU A 189 -18.82 -19.74 -4.82
N ILE A 190 -19.00 -20.56 -3.78
CA ILE A 190 -20.30 -21.17 -3.42
C ILE A 190 -20.49 -21.07 -1.91
N ASN A 191 -21.63 -20.54 -1.44
CA ASN A 191 -21.99 -20.52 -0.01
C ASN A 191 -20.86 -20.01 0.91
N ASN A 192 -20.25 -18.87 0.57
CA ASN A 192 -19.13 -18.28 1.32
C ASN A 192 -17.87 -19.18 1.41
N LYS A 193 -17.75 -20.17 0.52
CA LYS A 193 -16.57 -21.01 0.35
C LYS A 193 -15.91 -20.70 -0.99
N LEU A 194 -14.62 -20.38 -0.95
CA LEU A 194 -13.79 -20.21 -2.13
C LEU A 194 -13.09 -21.53 -2.45
N ILE A 195 -13.45 -22.14 -3.58
CA ILE A 195 -12.75 -23.30 -4.13
C ILE A 195 -11.76 -22.79 -5.18
N ILE A 196 -10.48 -23.13 -5.02
CA ILE A 196 -9.40 -22.77 -5.94
C ILE A 196 -9.07 -24.01 -6.77
N ARG A 197 -8.99 -23.85 -8.10
CA ARG A 197 -8.60 -24.96 -8.98
C ARG A 197 -7.22 -25.51 -8.59
N LYS A 198 -7.09 -26.83 -8.48
CA LYS A 198 -5.81 -27.50 -8.30
C LYS A 198 -4.86 -27.13 -9.43
N ASN A 199 -3.60 -26.86 -9.10
CA ASN A 199 -2.58 -26.45 -10.06
C ASN A 199 -2.94 -25.18 -10.84
N ILE A 200 -3.66 -24.23 -10.24
CA ILE A 200 -4.03 -22.94 -10.85
C ILE A 200 -2.84 -22.24 -11.54
N ALA A 201 -1.67 -22.24 -10.88
CA ALA A 201 -0.44 -21.62 -11.37
C ALA A 201 0.20 -22.33 -12.58
N ARG A 202 -0.11 -23.60 -12.85
CA ARG A 202 0.49 -24.37 -13.96
C ARG A 202 0.22 -23.74 -15.32
N THR A 203 -0.91 -23.04 -15.44
CA THR A 203 -1.31 -22.31 -16.66
C THR A 203 -0.33 -21.18 -17.01
N PHE A 204 0.28 -20.57 -16.00
CA PHE A 204 0.98 -19.29 -16.13
C PHE A 204 2.50 -19.41 -15.97
N ILE A 205 3.02 -20.52 -15.42
CA ILE A 205 4.45 -20.68 -15.14
C ILE A 205 5.35 -20.46 -16.37
N SER A 206 4.88 -20.80 -17.57
CA SER A 206 5.63 -20.60 -18.81
C SER A 206 5.65 -19.16 -19.32
N PHE A 207 4.88 -18.25 -18.72
CA PHE A 207 4.79 -16.86 -19.16
C PHE A 207 6.00 -16.03 -18.72
N ASP A 208 6.78 -16.51 -17.74
CA ASP A 208 7.99 -15.84 -17.30
C ASP A 208 9.17 -16.81 -17.15
N LYS A 209 10.15 -16.68 -18.03
CA LYS A 209 11.36 -17.52 -18.06
C LYS A 209 12.26 -17.35 -16.84
N ARG A 210 12.02 -16.34 -16.01
CA ARG A 210 12.81 -16.01 -14.81
C ARG A 210 12.33 -16.77 -13.57
N ILE A 211 11.15 -17.38 -13.66
CA ILE A 211 10.53 -18.18 -12.59
C ILE A 211 10.69 -19.67 -12.90
N LYS A 212 11.27 -20.41 -11.96
CA LYS A 212 11.43 -21.86 -12.05
C LYS A 212 10.22 -22.63 -11.53
N GLN A 213 9.61 -22.14 -10.45
CA GLN A 213 8.46 -22.78 -9.82
C GLN A 213 7.55 -21.75 -9.16
N ILE A 214 6.25 -22.04 -9.18
CA ILE A 214 5.22 -21.33 -8.41
C ILE A 214 4.48 -22.38 -7.59
N LYS A 215 4.48 -22.24 -6.26
CA LYS A 215 3.69 -23.07 -5.35
C LYS A 215 2.54 -22.24 -4.81
N VAL A 216 1.33 -22.79 -4.87
CA VAL A 216 0.13 -22.16 -4.29
C VAL A 216 -0.32 -23.05 -3.15
N ASN A 217 -0.34 -22.51 -1.94
CA ASN A 217 -0.77 -23.17 -0.71
C ASN A 217 -1.95 -22.41 -0.09
N ILE A 218 -2.73 -23.10 0.74
CA ILE A 218 -3.75 -22.49 1.58
C ILE A 218 -3.28 -22.62 3.02
N ILE A 219 -3.01 -21.50 3.68
CA ILE A 219 -2.73 -21.45 5.11
C ILE A 219 -4.05 -21.12 5.79
N LYS A 220 -4.48 -21.97 6.71
CA LYS A 220 -5.74 -21.78 7.43
C LYS A 220 -5.57 -20.76 8.56
N PRO A 221 -6.67 -20.16 9.01
CA PRO A 221 -6.67 -19.32 10.20
C PRO A 221 -5.93 -20.00 11.36
N HIS A 222 -5.03 -19.26 12.01
CA HIS A 222 -4.22 -19.72 13.14
C HIS A 222 -3.18 -20.83 12.85
N GLU A 223 -3.08 -21.37 11.63
CA GLU A 223 -2.06 -22.36 11.25
C GLU A 223 -0.73 -21.72 10.81
N HIS A 224 -0.25 -20.72 11.57
CA HIS A 224 0.89 -19.88 11.19
C HIS A 224 2.27 -20.41 11.62
N ASN A 225 2.34 -21.64 12.14
CA ASN A 225 3.59 -22.29 12.54
C ASN A 225 4.24 -23.05 11.37
N ILE A 226 4.45 -22.35 10.26
CA ILE A 226 5.02 -22.89 9.03
C ILE A 226 6.17 -22.01 8.54
N PHE A 227 7.12 -22.60 7.81
CA PHE A 227 8.17 -21.83 7.16
C PHE A 227 7.64 -21.10 5.92
N VAL A 228 8.01 -19.84 5.77
CA VAL A 228 7.78 -19.02 4.57
C VAL A 228 9.08 -18.36 4.13
N ASN A 229 9.23 -18.15 2.83
CA ASN A 229 10.30 -17.32 2.28
C ASN A 229 9.99 -15.83 2.50
N SER A 230 10.92 -14.96 2.13
CA SER A 230 10.76 -13.51 2.24
C SER A 230 9.53 -13.01 1.50
N ASN A 231 8.77 -12.14 2.17
CA ASN A 231 7.56 -11.52 1.68
C ASN A 231 7.86 -10.56 0.52
N LEU A 232 7.20 -10.80 -0.61
CA LEU A 232 7.21 -9.89 -1.75
C LEU A 232 6.01 -8.94 -1.73
N ASP A 233 4.87 -9.38 -1.17
CA ASP A 233 3.72 -8.52 -0.92
C ASP A 233 2.62 -9.22 -0.09
N CYS A 234 1.64 -8.43 0.33
CA CYS A 234 0.30 -8.89 0.69
C CYS A 234 -0.72 -8.04 -0.08
N MET A 235 -1.77 -8.65 -0.63
CA MET A 235 -2.76 -7.93 -1.45
C MET A 235 -4.20 -8.44 -1.26
N PRO A 236 -5.21 -7.59 -1.49
CA PRO A 236 -6.61 -8.00 -1.43
C PRO A 236 -7.00 -8.86 -2.64
N ILE A 237 -8.11 -9.58 -2.51
CA ILE A 237 -8.80 -10.18 -3.67
C ILE A 237 -10.04 -9.33 -3.94
N ALA A 238 -9.93 -8.44 -4.91
CA ALA A 238 -11.02 -7.56 -5.31
C ALA A 238 -11.03 -7.37 -6.83
N CYS A 239 -12.22 -7.12 -7.39
CA CYS A 239 -12.41 -6.88 -8.82
C CYS A 239 -13.44 -5.79 -9.11
N LYS A 240 -13.29 -5.09 -10.22
CA LYS A 240 -14.28 -4.14 -10.74
C LYS A 240 -15.46 -4.90 -11.31
N TYR A 241 -16.64 -4.67 -10.73
CA TYR A 241 -17.91 -5.09 -11.31
C TYR A 241 -18.41 -4.06 -12.33
N SER A 242 -18.25 -2.77 -12.01
CA SER A 242 -18.54 -1.67 -12.93
C SER A 242 -17.75 -0.41 -12.57
N GLY A 243 -17.53 0.45 -13.56
CA GLY A 243 -16.73 1.67 -13.42
C GLY A 243 -15.23 1.40 -13.37
N GLU A 244 -14.46 2.46 -13.10
CA GLU A 244 -13.00 2.43 -12.99
C GLU A 244 -12.53 2.46 -11.52
N LEU A 245 -11.22 2.37 -11.29
CA LEU A 245 -10.66 2.48 -9.94
C LEU A 245 -11.08 3.80 -9.29
N GLY A 246 -11.70 3.72 -8.12
CA GLY A 246 -12.18 4.85 -7.33
C GLY A 246 -13.62 5.27 -7.59
N GLU A 247 -14.32 4.61 -8.53
CA GLU A 247 -15.73 4.87 -8.82
C GLU A 247 -16.51 3.57 -9.12
N GLY A 248 -17.84 3.65 -9.19
CA GLY A 248 -18.67 2.50 -9.54
C GLY A 248 -18.72 1.44 -8.43
N ILE A 249 -18.63 0.16 -8.80
CA ILE A 249 -18.81 -0.98 -7.89
C ILE A 249 -17.58 -1.89 -7.93
N THR A 250 -17.02 -2.15 -6.76
CA THR A 250 -15.95 -3.12 -6.53
C THR A 250 -16.51 -4.30 -5.71
N HIS A 251 -16.27 -5.51 -6.18
CA HIS A 251 -16.47 -6.72 -5.38
C HIS A 251 -15.16 -7.05 -4.66
N GLU A 252 -15.22 -7.40 -3.38
CA GLU A 252 -14.07 -7.70 -2.54
C GLU A 252 -14.34 -8.96 -1.72
N LEU A 253 -13.32 -9.81 -1.54
CA LEU A 253 -13.37 -10.91 -0.58
C LEU A 253 -12.82 -10.48 0.78
N ASP A 254 -13.54 -10.87 1.82
CA ASP A 254 -13.17 -10.72 3.24
C ASP A 254 -12.94 -12.11 3.86
N GLY A 255 -12.09 -12.22 4.89
CA GLY A 255 -11.69 -13.51 5.47
C GLY A 255 -10.68 -14.32 4.65
N VAL A 256 -10.16 -13.76 3.56
CA VAL A 256 -9.09 -14.35 2.74
C VAL A 256 -8.16 -13.27 2.18
N THR A 257 -6.85 -13.48 2.28
CA THR A 257 -5.80 -12.56 1.79
C THR A 257 -4.78 -13.30 0.93
N VAL A 258 -4.21 -12.64 -0.09
CA VAL A 258 -3.08 -13.19 -0.86
C VAL A 258 -1.77 -12.75 -0.24
N MET A 259 -0.86 -13.70 -0.01
CA MET A 259 0.51 -13.44 0.44
C MET A 259 1.49 -13.98 -0.58
N ILE A 260 2.42 -13.13 -1.01
CA ILE A 260 3.45 -13.47 -1.99
C ILE A 260 4.78 -13.62 -1.26
N THR A 261 5.48 -14.71 -1.51
CA THR A 261 6.86 -14.90 -1.03
C THR A 261 7.76 -15.43 -2.14
N GLY A 262 9.07 -15.37 -1.96
CA GLY A 262 9.95 -16.12 -2.86
C GLY A 262 11.41 -16.17 -2.47
N VAL A 263 12.16 -16.98 -3.23
CA VAL A 263 13.57 -17.31 -2.99
C VAL A 263 14.26 -17.66 -4.31
N GLU A 264 15.55 -17.33 -4.46
CA GLU A 264 16.40 -17.89 -5.50
C GLU A 264 16.82 -19.30 -5.13
N ILE A 265 16.46 -20.30 -5.94
CA ILE A 265 16.55 -21.69 -5.50
C ILE A 265 17.98 -22.25 -5.41
N GLY A 266 18.91 -21.78 -6.25
CA GLY A 266 20.28 -22.27 -6.26
C GLY A 266 21.13 -21.57 -5.21
N THR A 267 21.02 -20.24 -5.12
CA THR A 267 21.78 -19.44 -4.15
C THR A 267 21.16 -19.41 -2.75
N GLY A 268 19.87 -19.72 -2.61
CA GLY A 268 19.11 -19.54 -1.38
C GLY A 268 18.81 -18.07 -1.04
N TYR A 269 19.15 -17.14 -1.94
CA TYR A 269 18.97 -15.72 -1.70
C TYR A 269 17.49 -15.36 -1.56
N GLN A 270 17.20 -14.63 -0.50
CA GLN A 270 15.88 -14.11 -0.19
C GLN A 270 15.78 -12.71 -0.79
N PRO A 271 14.86 -12.46 -1.74
CA PRO A 271 14.63 -11.15 -2.32
C PRO A 271 14.41 -10.09 -1.23
N ALA A 272 15.43 -9.25 -1.01
CA ALA A 272 15.50 -8.26 0.06
C ALA A 272 16.74 -7.35 -0.07
N ASN A 273 16.64 -6.11 0.38
CA ASN A 273 17.74 -5.16 0.49
C ASN A 273 18.21 -5.01 1.95
N ILE A 274 17.32 -4.63 2.87
CA ILE A 274 17.64 -4.58 4.31
C ILE A 274 16.81 -5.58 5.05
N GLY A 275 17.43 -6.72 5.34
CA GLY A 275 16.81 -7.77 6.13
C GLY A 275 15.72 -8.51 5.36
N SER A 276 15.55 -9.77 5.68
CA SER A 276 14.71 -10.71 4.94
C SER A 276 13.71 -11.33 5.92
N SER A 277 12.48 -11.53 5.46
CA SER A 277 11.34 -11.96 6.30
C SER A 277 11.08 -13.47 6.24
N GLU A 278 12.06 -14.26 5.80
CA GLU A 278 11.96 -15.72 5.82
C GLU A 278 12.05 -16.28 7.24
N GLY A 279 11.37 -17.40 7.47
CA GLY A 279 11.32 -18.06 8.76
C GLY A 279 9.93 -18.57 9.07
N VAL A 280 9.68 -18.80 10.36
CA VAL A 280 8.35 -19.23 10.81
C VAL A 280 7.39 -18.05 10.70
N LEU A 281 6.29 -18.22 9.96
CA LEU A 281 5.36 -17.15 9.59
C LEU A 281 4.86 -16.33 10.78
N LYS A 282 4.47 -16.99 11.89
CA LYS A 282 4.00 -16.32 13.12
C LYS A 282 5.06 -15.38 13.75
N ASP A 283 6.33 -15.62 13.48
CA ASP A 283 7.47 -14.87 14.01
C ASP A 283 8.02 -13.84 12.99
N ARG A 284 7.46 -13.83 11.76
CA ARG A 284 7.90 -12.98 10.63
C ARG A 284 6.83 -12.05 10.10
N VAL A 285 5.57 -12.19 10.52
CA VAL A 285 4.46 -11.34 10.15
C VAL A 285 3.73 -10.89 11.40
N TYR A 286 3.59 -9.58 11.56
CA TYR A 286 2.71 -8.98 12.55
C TYR A 286 1.30 -8.88 11.97
N PHE A 287 0.45 -9.85 12.31
CA PHE A 287 -0.92 -9.95 11.82
C PHE A 287 -1.81 -8.78 12.29
N ASP A 288 -3.00 -8.67 11.69
CA ASP A 288 -4.02 -7.68 12.06
C ASP A 288 -3.54 -6.23 11.90
N ARG A 289 -2.70 -5.99 10.89
CA ARG A 289 -2.30 -4.65 10.45
C ARG A 289 -2.91 -4.34 9.10
N ALA A 290 -2.93 -3.05 8.75
CA ALA A 290 -3.41 -2.61 7.44
C ALA A 290 -2.68 -3.32 6.29
N GLY A 291 -1.38 -3.60 6.46
CA GLY A 291 -0.54 -4.26 5.46
C GLY A 291 -0.41 -5.78 5.54
N THR A 292 -1.06 -6.43 6.50
CA THR A 292 -0.87 -7.87 6.74
C THR A 292 -2.21 -8.61 6.80
N PRO A 293 -2.22 -9.94 6.58
CA PRO A 293 -3.42 -10.74 6.79
C PRO A 293 -3.95 -10.60 8.23
N GLY A 294 -5.27 -10.74 8.40
CA GLY A 294 -5.86 -10.92 9.71
C GLY A 294 -5.48 -12.28 10.30
N THR A 295 -5.40 -12.39 11.62
CA THR A 295 -5.08 -13.67 12.28
C THR A 295 -6.14 -14.74 12.01
N SER A 296 -7.38 -14.31 11.71
CA SER A 296 -8.53 -15.17 11.38
C SER A 296 -8.75 -15.36 9.88
N ASP A 297 -7.89 -14.80 9.02
CA ASP A 297 -8.02 -14.92 7.57
C ASP A 297 -7.43 -16.25 7.09
N TYR A 298 -8.00 -16.82 6.02
CA TYR A 298 -7.25 -17.74 5.17
C TYR A 298 -6.20 -16.97 4.39
N ILE A 299 -5.04 -17.56 4.16
CA ILE A 299 -4.00 -16.98 3.31
C ILE A 299 -3.80 -17.86 2.09
N ILE A 300 -4.03 -17.29 0.91
CA ILE A 300 -3.59 -17.88 -0.36
C ILE A 300 -2.11 -17.51 -0.49
N HIS A 301 -1.26 -18.46 -0.12
CA HIS A 301 0.20 -18.28 -0.13
C HIS A 301 0.76 -18.70 -1.48
N ILE A 302 1.29 -17.73 -2.22
CA ILE A 302 1.91 -17.94 -3.52
C ILE A 302 3.42 -17.74 -3.36
N ASP A 303 4.16 -18.85 -3.40
CA ASP A 303 5.60 -18.90 -3.18
C ASP A 303 6.35 -19.12 -4.50
N PHE A 304 7.29 -18.23 -4.79
CA PHE A 304 8.08 -18.23 -6.02
C PHE A 304 9.48 -18.80 -5.78
N SER A 305 9.90 -19.68 -6.68
CA SER A 305 11.31 -20.06 -6.83
C SER A 305 11.88 -19.42 -8.08
N PHE A 306 12.75 -18.43 -7.90
CA PHE A 306 13.45 -17.73 -8.98
C PHE A 306 14.65 -18.55 -9.46
N PHE A 307 15.03 -18.38 -10.72
CA PHE A 307 16.38 -18.75 -11.16
C PHE A 307 17.42 -17.83 -10.50
N ASP A 308 18.67 -18.30 -10.41
CA ASP A 308 19.72 -17.55 -9.73
C ASP A 308 19.98 -16.19 -10.40
N GLY A 309 20.06 -15.14 -9.59
CA GLY A 309 20.19 -13.75 -10.04
C GLY A 309 18.86 -13.07 -10.39
N GLU A 310 17.79 -13.82 -10.64
CA GLU A 310 16.51 -13.23 -11.04
C GLU A 310 15.73 -12.65 -9.85
N GLY A 311 15.87 -13.23 -8.66
CA GLY A 311 15.23 -12.75 -7.43
C GLY A 311 15.83 -11.45 -6.88
N ARG A 312 16.87 -10.91 -7.53
CA ARG A 312 17.56 -9.64 -7.18
C ARG A 312 17.22 -8.50 -8.13
N THR A 313 16.37 -8.74 -9.12
CA THR A 313 16.10 -7.81 -10.22
C THR A 313 14.66 -7.33 -10.26
N ALA A 314 14.47 -6.14 -10.81
CA ALA A 314 13.17 -5.49 -10.77
C ALA A 314 12.24 -6.24 -11.69
N ASP A 315 12.76 -6.63 -12.85
CA ASP A 315 12.05 -7.46 -13.81
C ASP A 315 11.63 -8.77 -13.17
N GLY A 316 12.55 -9.47 -12.48
CA GLY A 316 12.28 -10.68 -11.69
C GLY A 316 11.06 -10.55 -10.80
N VAL A 317 11.09 -9.58 -9.88
CA VAL A 317 10.00 -9.31 -8.93
C VAL A 317 8.71 -8.88 -9.64
N ILE A 318 8.79 -7.98 -10.63
CA ILE A 318 7.64 -7.57 -11.45
C ILE A 318 7.00 -8.78 -12.15
N GLY A 319 7.83 -9.71 -12.64
CA GLY A 319 7.40 -10.96 -13.27
C GLY A 319 6.59 -11.83 -12.31
N ALA A 320 7.09 -12.02 -11.09
CA ALA A 320 6.37 -12.74 -10.04
C ALA A 320 5.01 -12.10 -9.73
N HIS A 321 4.95 -10.78 -9.55
CA HIS A 321 3.71 -10.07 -9.26
C HIS A 321 2.71 -10.14 -10.43
N ARG A 322 3.17 -10.06 -11.68
CA ARG A 322 2.31 -10.25 -12.87
C ARG A 322 1.69 -11.64 -12.90
N LEU A 323 2.46 -12.67 -12.55
CA LEU A 323 1.96 -14.04 -12.46
C LEU A 323 0.97 -14.23 -11.31
N VAL A 324 1.21 -13.59 -10.16
CA VAL A 324 0.22 -13.56 -9.07
C VAL A 324 -1.07 -12.94 -9.55
N ASP A 325 -1.01 -11.80 -10.24
CA ASP A 325 -2.20 -11.10 -10.68
C ASP A 325 -3.00 -11.92 -11.70
N LEU A 326 -2.34 -12.70 -12.56
CA LEU A 326 -2.99 -13.68 -13.45
C LEU A 326 -3.64 -14.84 -12.68
N ILE A 327 -2.99 -15.36 -11.64
CA ILE A 327 -3.55 -16.42 -10.78
C ILE A 327 -4.78 -15.91 -10.03
N VAL A 328 -4.69 -14.71 -9.45
CA VAL A 328 -5.78 -14.06 -8.73
C VAL A 328 -6.89 -13.66 -9.69
N GLN A 329 -6.58 -13.36 -10.96
CA GLN A 329 -7.59 -13.06 -11.97
C GLN A 329 -8.59 -14.21 -12.17
N GLU A 330 -8.15 -15.47 -12.13
CA GLU A 330 -9.08 -16.61 -12.20
C GLU A 330 -10.08 -16.63 -11.02
N ILE A 331 -9.67 -16.13 -9.85
CA ILE A 331 -10.57 -15.93 -8.69
C ILE A 331 -11.48 -14.71 -8.90
N ARG A 332 -10.95 -13.62 -9.46
CA ARG A 332 -11.73 -12.41 -9.79
C ARG A 332 -12.81 -12.70 -10.84
N ASP A 333 -12.52 -13.56 -11.81
CA ASP A 333 -13.44 -13.93 -12.88
C ASP A 333 -14.68 -14.69 -12.38
N VAL A 334 -14.58 -15.37 -11.23
CA VAL A 334 -15.74 -15.97 -10.54
C VAL A 334 -16.40 -14.98 -9.59
N LEU A 335 -15.62 -14.12 -8.93
CA LEU A 335 -16.11 -13.07 -8.02
C LEU A 335 -16.97 -12.02 -8.74
N VAL A 336 -16.60 -11.60 -9.94
CA VAL A 336 -17.35 -10.60 -10.70
C VAL A 336 -18.73 -11.12 -11.13
N LYS A 337 -18.85 -12.44 -11.30
CA LYS A 337 -20.07 -13.14 -11.73
C LYS A 337 -20.93 -13.62 -10.55
N VAL A 338 -20.50 -13.34 -9.32
CA VAL A 338 -21.22 -13.79 -8.14
C VAL A 338 -22.62 -13.18 -8.12
N ASP A 339 -23.63 -14.03 -7.93
CA ASP A 339 -25.01 -13.63 -7.75
C ASP A 339 -25.58 -14.34 -6.53
N ASN A 340 -26.51 -13.71 -5.83
CA ASN A 340 -27.22 -14.26 -4.67
C ASN A 340 -26.34 -14.70 -3.47
N ILE A 341 -25.10 -14.21 -3.35
CA ILE A 341 -24.29 -14.38 -2.13
C ILE A 341 -24.44 -13.14 -1.22
N PRO A 342 -24.70 -13.31 0.10
CA PRO A 342 -24.76 -12.20 1.03
C PRO A 342 -23.45 -11.41 1.06
N TYR A 343 -23.56 -10.08 1.07
CA TYR A 343 -22.41 -9.17 1.14
C TYR A 343 -22.68 -8.01 2.09
N LYS A 344 -21.60 -7.45 2.65
CA LYS A 344 -21.61 -6.16 3.34
C LYS A 344 -21.43 -5.07 2.29
N LYS A 345 -22.23 -4.00 2.36
CA LYS A 345 -22.15 -2.86 1.44
C LYS A 345 -21.51 -1.67 2.12
N TYR A 346 -20.46 -1.13 1.54
CA TYR A 346 -19.82 0.11 1.96
C TYR A 346 -19.88 1.14 0.85
N GLU A 347 -20.31 2.35 1.17
CA GLU A 347 -20.34 3.47 0.23
C GLU A 347 -19.36 4.54 0.68
N TYR A 348 -18.44 4.89 -0.20
CA TYR A 348 -17.45 5.93 0.01
C TYR A 348 -17.71 7.06 -0.96
N TYR A 349 -17.56 8.28 -0.47
CA TYR A 349 -17.74 9.48 -1.26
C TYR A 349 -16.45 10.29 -1.24
N ASP A 350 -16.05 10.80 -2.40
CA ASP A 350 -15.10 11.91 -2.45
C ASP A 350 -15.89 13.16 -2.06
N VAL A 351 -15.49 13.79 -0.95
CA VAL A 351 -16.24 14.90 -0.34
C VAL A 351 -15.40 16.17 -0.41
N ARG A 352 -15.98 17.23 -0.99
CA ARG A 352 -15.45 18.59 -0.89
C ARG A 352 -16.13 19.33 0.24
N LYS A 353 -15.38 20.14 0.98
CA LYS A 353 -15.85 20.95 2.11
C LYS A 353 -15.28 22.37 1.95
N PRO A 354 -15.88 23.18 1.06
CA PRO A 354 -15.30 24.45 0.60
C PRO A 354 -14.87 25.43 1.70
N ASP A 355 -15.48 25.34 2.88
CA ASP A 355 -15.23 26.23 4.02
C ASP A 355 -14.19 25.68 5.01
N LYS A 356 -13.68 24.46 4.79
CA LYS A 356 -12.74 23.76 5.67
C LYS A 356 -11.32 23.87 5.15
N ALA A 357 -10.36 23.69 6.06
CA ALA A 357 -8.94 23.72 5.71
C ALA A 357 -8.64 22.59 4.72
N LYS A 358 -7.97 22.92 3.62
CA LYS A 358 -7.61 21.96 2.58
C LYS A 358 -6.34 21.23 2.98
N VAL A 359 -6.42 19.91 3.02
CA VAL A 359 -5.31 19.04 3.38
C VAL A 359 -5.06 18.05 2.26
N VAL A 360 -3.79 17.85 1.94
CA VAL A 360 -3.35 16.78 1.02
C VAL A 360 -2.64 15.68 1.81
N ILE A 361 -2.80 14.44 1.36
CA ILE A 361 -1.92 13.35 1.81
C ILE A 361 -0.81 13.20 0.79
N VAL A 362 0.44 13.21 1.22
CA VAL A 362 1.59 12.88 0.36
C VAL A 362 2.05 11.48 0.75
N LYS A 363 1.98 10.53 -0.19
CA LYS A 363 2.52 9.18 -0.03
C LYS A 363 3.81 9.08 -0.84
N ILE A 364 4.92 8.93 -0.13
CA ILE A 364 6.23 8.68 -0.74
C ILE A 364 6.40 7.17 -0.80
N VAL A 365 6.37 6.63 -2.02
CA VAL A 365 6.36 5.19 -2.32
C VAL A 365 7.66 4.78 -3.00
N SER A 366 7.93 3.48 -3.09
CA SER A 366 9.15 3.04 -3.75
C SER A 366 9.11 3.29 -5.26
N GLY A 367 10.22 3.81 -5.81
CA GLY A 367 10.47 3.99 -7.24
C GLY A 367 11.95 3.79 -7.57
N LEU A 368 12.62 2.98 -6.73
CA LEU A 368 14.06 2.84 -6.68
C LEU A 368 14.61 1.99 -7.83
N GLY A 369 13.82 1.01 -8.28
CA GLY A 369 14.29 -0.13 -9.03
C GLY A 369 14.86 -1.23 -8.13
N ASN A 370 15.69 -2.08 -8.72
CA ASN A 370 16.20 -3.34 -8.14
C ASN A 370 15.11 -4.32 -7.71
N MET A 371 14.39 -4.10 -6.63
CA MET A 371 13.27 -4.96 -6.22
C MET A 371 12.09 -4.13 -5.69
N TYR A 372 12.36 -2.86 -5.35
CA TYR A 372 11.46 -1.96 -4.65
C TYR A 372 10.92 -0.94 -5.64
N ASP A 373 9.70 -1.13 -6.10
CA ASP A 373 9.05 -0.27 -7.07
C ASP A 373 7.55 -0.18 -6.73
N THR A 374 6.84 0.72 -7.40
CA THR A 374 5.39 0.88 -7.24
C THR A 374 4.74 0.98 -8.59
N VAL A 375 3.68 0.21 -8.79
CA VAL A 375 2.84 0.25 -9.97
C VAL A 375 1.55 0.99 -9.64
N LEU A 376 1.17 1.94 -10.49
CA LEU A 376 -0.03 2.73 -10.35
C LEU A 376 -1.05 2.36 -11.43
N PHE A 377 -2.33 2.49 -11.06
CA PHE A 377 -3.49 2.32 -11.94
C PHE A 377 -3.57 0.93 -12.62
N PRO A 378 -3.54 -0.18 -11.86
CA PRO A 378 -3.82 -1.49 -12.42
C PRO A 378 -5.25 -1.60 -12.94
N LEU A 379 -5.54 -2.64 -13.73
CA LEU A 379 -6.90 -2.93 -14.22
C LEU A 379 -7.85 -3.30 -13.07
N GLU A 380 -7.34 -4.06 -12.11
CA GLU A 380 -8.11 -4.55 -10.97
C GLU A 380 -7.56 -4.00 -9.65
N PRO A 381 -8.41 -3.77 -8.63
CA PRO A 381 -7.98 -3.28 -7.32
C PRO A 381 -6.85 -4.13 -6.70
N GLY A 382 -5.72 -3.50 -6.43
CA GLY A 382 -4.54 -4.15 -5.85
C GLY A 382 -3.78 -5.07 -6.83
N GLY A 383 -4.16 -5.12 -8.10
CA GLY A 383 -3.42 -5.83 -9.15
C GLY A 383 -2.20 -5.06 -9.66
N ILE A 384 -1.55 -5.60 -10.69
CA ILE A 384 -0.40 -4.99 -11.39
C ILE A 384 -0.61 -4.91 -12.90
N LEU A 385 -1.44 -5.78 -13.48
CA LEU A 385 -1.71 -5.84 -14.91
C LEU A 385 -2.37 -4.55 -15.40
N GLY A 386 -1.92 -4.06 -16.55
CA GLY A 386 -2.33 -2.77 -17.14
C GLY A 386 -1.80 -1.52 -16.45
N GLY A 387 -1.22 -1.64 -15.27
CA GLY A 387 -0.62 -0.52 -14.54
C GLY A 387 0.66 0.03 -15.18
N ARG A 388 1.15 1.13 -14.60
CA ARG A 388 2.41 1.79 -14.97
C ARG A 388 3.34 1.88 -13.79
N ASN A 389 4.59 1.45 -13.96
CA ASN A 389 5.60 1.59 -12.91
C ASN A 389 5.96 3.07 -12.78
N ILE A 390 5.97 3.59 -11.56
CA ILE A 390 6.25 5.01 -11.30
C ILE A 390 7.66 5.41 -11.79
N ARG A 391 8.61 4.47 -11.82
CA ARG A 391 9.97 4.66 -12.34
C ARG A 391 10.00 4.94 -13.84
N ASP A 392 9.03 4.43 -14.61
CA ASP A 392 8.91 4.70 -16.05
C ASP A 392 8.65 6.19 -16.32
N SER A 393 8.07 6.88 -15.34
CA SER A 393 7.87 8.33 -15.34
C SER A 393 8.94 9.10 -14.58
N ARG A 394 10.11 8.48 -14.32
CA ARG A 394 11.20 9.06 -13.52
C ARG A 394 10.73 9.56 -12.15
N ASN A 395 9.86 8.80 -11.49
CA ASN A 395 9.37 9.09 -10.13
C ASN A 395 8.66 10.45 -10.00
N LEU A 396 8.05 10.94 -11.09
CA LEU A 396 7.17 12.10 -11.04
C LEU A 396 5.96 11.86 -10.13
N PRO A 397 5.46 12.90 -9.43
CA PRO A 397 4.29 12.76 -8.57
C PRO A 397 2.99 12.65 -9.37
N TYR A 398 2.11 11.75 -8.92
CA TYR A 398 0.74 11.55 -9.43
C TYR A 398 -0.27 12.07 -8.42
N VAL A 399 -1.36 12.66 -8.89
CA VAL A 399 -2.49 13.03 -8.03
C VAL A 399 -3.60 12.00 -8.22
N ILE A 400 -4.05 11.41 -7.13
CA ILE A 400 -5.16 10.45 -7.10
C ILE A 400 -6.26 10.91 -6.14
N SER A 401 -7.49 10.48 -6.36
CA SER A 401 -8.58 10.66 -5.41
C SER A 401 -8.41 9.75 -4.19
N VAL A 402 -9.14 10.08 -3.13
CA VAL A 402 -9.20 9.25 -1.93
C VAL A 402 -9.80 7.89 -2.25
N ASN A 403 -10.86 7.87 -3.05
CA ASN A 403 -11.49 6.62 -3.46
C ASN A 403 -10.59 5.78 -4.36
N GLN A 404 -9.77 6.37 -5.25
CA GLN A 404 -8.77 5.62 -6.02
C GLN A 404 -7.79 4.87 -5.10
N CYS A 405 -7.32 5.51 -4.03
CA CYS A 405 -6.47 4.82 -3.04
C CYS A 405 -7.21 3.68 -2.34
N ARG A 406 -8.47 3.91 -1.92
CA ARG A 406 -9.32 2.86 -1.33
C ARG A 406 -9.59 1.71 -2.30
N ASP A 407 -9.60 1.99 -3.59
CA ASP A 407 -9.88 1.01 -4.64
C ASP A 407 -8.60 0.40 -5.24
N GLY A 408 -7.46 0.48 -4.55
CA GLY A 408 -6.27 -0.29 -4.89
C GLY A 408 -5.49 0.23 -6.09
N VAL A 409 -5.47 1.55 -6.30
CA VAL A 409 -4.68 2.19 -7.37
C VAL A 409 -3.16 2.07 -7.17
N ILE A 410 -2.70 1.79 -5.95
CA ILE A 410 -1.26 1.67 -5.63
C ILE A 410 -0.95 0.21 -5.34
N HIS A 411 -0.08 -0.38 -6.15
CA HIS A 411 0.46 -1.72 -5.97
C HIS A 411 1.95 -1.62 -5.65
N SER A 412 2.34 -2.11 -4.48
CA SER A 412 3.72 -2.09 -4.02
C SER A 412 4.44 -3.34 -4.49
N LEU A 413 5.69 -3.17 -4.91
CA LEU A 413 6.62 -4.27 -5.08
C LEU A 413 7.43 -4.43 -3.79
N LEU A 414 8.52 -5.19 -3.86
CA LEU A 414 9.24 -5.70 -2.70
C LEU A 414 9.52 -4.65 -1.64
#